data_AF-A0A135UWY5-F1
#
_entry.id   AF-A0A135UWY5-F1
#
_cell.length_a   1.000
_cell.length_b   1.000
_cell.length_c   1.000
_cell.angle_alpha   90.00
_cell.angle_beta   90.00
_cell.angle_gamma   90.00
#
_symmetry.space_group_name_H-M   'P 1'
#
loop_
_entity.id
_entity.type
_entity.pdbx_description
1 polymer ?
#
loop_
_entity_poly.entity_id
_entity_poly.type
_entity_poly.pdbx_seq_one_letter_code
_entity_poly.pdbx_strand_id
1 'polypeptide(L)'
;MASIIAVAGGTGDLGRTIIGAILADGKFSVVILSRKPELNLIAAANRAAATKRYVPSIWSAKFKREYAEEMPFIKPKILIIDALEKTNLEFSA
;
A
#
# COMPACT_ATOMS: atom_id res chain seq x y z
N MET A 1 6.28 -17.90 -14.35
CA MET A 1 6.87 -17.37 -13.09
C MET A 1 5.72 -16.80 -12.27
N ALA A 2 5.57 -17.19 -11.00
CA ALA A 2 4.48 -16.67 -10.17
C ALA A 2 4.71 -15.17 -9.88
N SER A 3 3.64 -14.36 -9.91
CA SER A 3 3.73 -12.95 -9.53
C SER A 3 3.98 -12.84 -8.03
N ILE A 4 4.98 -12.04 -7.65
CA ILE A 4 5.36 -11.84 -6.25
C ILE A 4 4.57 -10.65 -5.68
N ILE A 5 3.96 -10.84 -4.51
CA ILE A 5 3.28 -9.78 -3.76
C ILE A 5 4.09 -9.46 -2.51
N ALA A 6 4.60 -8.24 -2.42
CA ALA A 6 5.27 -7.74 -1.22
C ALA A 6 4.24 -7.09 -0.27
N VAL A 7 4.15 -7.58 0.97
CA VAL A 7 3.19 -7.09 1.97
C VAL A 7 3.94 -6.49 3.16
N ALA A 8 3.94 -5.16 3.25
CA ALA A 8 4.42 -4.47 4.45
C ALA A 8 3.38 -4.55 5.57
N GLY A 9 3.83 -4.88 6.79
CA GLY A 9 2.91 -5.05 7.92
C GLY A 9 2.14 -6.37 7.93
N GLY A 10 2.60 -7.37 7.17
CA GLY A 10 1.99 -8.71 7.08
C GLY A 10 1.86 -9.47 8.40
N THR A 11 2.52 -9.03 9.47
CA THR A 11 2.42 -9.64 10.81
C THR A 11 1.31 -9.04 11.69
N GLY A 12 0.64 -7.97 11.25
CA GLY A 12 -0.50 -7.36 11.96
C GLY A 12 -1.84 -8.01 11.61
N ASP A 13 -2.92 -7.61 12.28
CA ASP A 13 -4.24 -8.26 12.16
C ASP A 13 -4.74 -8.30 10.71
N LEU A 14 -4.82 -7.13 10.06
CA LEU A 14 -5.27 -7.05 8.66
C LEU A 14 -4.25 -7.66 7.69
N GLY A 15 -2.96 -7.42 7.92
CA GLY A 15 -1.89 -7.94 7.05
C GLY A 15 -1.87 -9.46 6.98
N ARG A 16 -2.09 -10.15 8.11
CA ARG A 16 -2.16 -11.63 8.15
C ARG A 16 -3.34 -12.16 7.36
N THR A 17 -4.51 -11.52 7.48
CA THR A 17 -5.71 -11.90 6.72
C THR A 17 -5.50 -11.72 5.21
N ILE A 18 -4.87 -10.62 4.80
CA ILE A 18 -4.53 -10.38 3.39
C ILE A 18 -3.58 -11.45 2.87
N ILE A 19 -2.54 -11.79 3.63
CA ILE A 19 -1.60 -12.85 3.24
C ILE A 19 -2.31 -14.20 3.12
N GLY A 20 -3.18 -14.54 4.07
CA GLY A 20 -3.98 -15.76 4.02
C GLY A 20 -4.81 -15.86 2.74
N ALA A 21 -5.48 -14.76 2.37
CA ALA A 21 -6.27 -14.71 1.13
C ALA A 21 -5.41 -14.84 -0.14
N ILE A 22 -4.24 -14.18 -0.19
CA ILE A 22 -3.31 -14.27 -1.33
C ILE A 22 -2.80 -15.71 -1.49
N LEU A 23 -2.43 -16.36 -0.38
CA LEU A 23 -1.96 -17.75 -0.39
C LEU A 23 -3.08 -18.73 -0.79
N ALA A 24 -4.32 -18.48 -0.35
CA ALA A 24 -5.46 -19.31 -0.71
C ALA A 24 -5.80 -19.26 -2.21
N ASP A 25 -5.51 -18.16 -2.90
CA ASP A 25 -5.68 -18.07 -4.37
C ASP A 25 -4.68 -18.98 -5.12
N GLY A 26 -3.55 -19.35 -4.51
CA GLY A 26 -2.57 -20.29 -5.06
C GLY A 26 -1.76 -19.78 -6.27
N LYS A 27 -2.01 -18.55 -6.73
CA LYS A 27 -1.34 -17.97 -7.93
C LYS A 27 -0.09 -17.14 -7.61
N PHE A 28 0.05 -16.71 -6.36
CA PHE A 28 1.02 -15.70 -5.97
C PHE A 28 2.00 -16.21 -4.91
N SER A 29 3.21 -15.67 -4.93
CA SER A 29 4.18 -15.84 -3.84
C SER A 29 4.22 -14.58 -3.00
N VAL A 30 4.21 -14.72 -1.67
CA VAL A 30 4.18 -13.59 -0.75
C VAL A 30 5.57 -13.36 -0.15
N VAL A 31 6.01 -12.10 -0.15
CA VAL A 31 7.18 -11.63 0.61
C VAL A 31 6.69 -10.66 1.69
N ILE A 32 6.96 -10.98 2.95
CA ILE A 32 6.56 -10.14 4.08
C ILE A 32 7.67 -9.12 4.37
N LEU A 33 7.34 -7.84 4.34
CA LEU A 33 8.27 -6.76 4.67
C LEU A 33 8.08 -6.31 6.12
N SER A 34 9.21 -6.06 6.81
CA SER A 34 9.22 -5.35 8.10
C SER A 34 8.59 -3.95 7.95
N ARG A 35 7.93 -3.44 9.00
CA ARG A 35 7.29 -2.10 8.97
C ARG A 35 8.34 -1.02 8.67
N LYS A 36 8.06 -0.20 7.66
CA LYS A 36 8.84 0.97 7.25
C LYS A 36 7.87 2.14 7.01
N PRO A 37 8.33 3.40 7.10
CA PRO A 37 7.52 4.55 6.68
C PRO A 37 7.01 4.37 5.26
N GLU A 38 5.70 4.54 5.07
CA GLU A 38 5.03 4.18 3.82
C GLU A 38 5.50 5.03 2.61
N LEU A 39 5.80 6.31 2.83
CA LEU A 39 6.40 7.17 1.80
C LEU A 39 7.71 6.62 1.24
N ASN A 40 8.53 5.97 2.07
CA ASN A 40 9.77 5.35 1.62
C ASN A 40 9.49 4.09 0.78
N LEU A 41 8.44 3.34 1.12
CA LEU A 41 8.00 2.18 0.35
C LEU A 41 7.47 2.60 -1.03
N ILE A 42 6.69 3.68 -1.10
CA ILE A 42 6.21 4.25 -2.37
C ILE A 42 7.39 4.68 -3.25
N ALA A 43 8.36 5.40 -2.67
CA ALA A 43 9.55 5.83 -3.40
C ALA A 43 10.38 4.62 -3.90
N ALA A 44 10.51 3.56 -3.10
CA ALA A 44 11.18 2.34 -3.51
C ALA A 44 10.41 1.58 -4.59
N ALA A 45 9.09 1.45 -4.45
CA ALA A 45 8.20 0.84 -5.42
C ALA A 45 8.26 1.54 -6.78
N ASN A 46 8.24 2.89 -6.80
CA ASN A 46 8.31 3.65 -8.04
C ASN A 46 9.66 3.49 -8.76
N ARG A 47 10.75 3.28 -8.02
CA ARG A 47 12.07 2.99 -8.61
C ARG A 47 12.21 1.54 -9.09
N ALA A 48 11.42 0.63 -8.55
CA ALA A 48 11.51 -0.78 -8.88
C ALA A 48 10.75 -1.08 -10.18
N ALA A 49 11.48 -1.40 -11.26
CA ALA A 49 10.88 -1.74 -12.56
C ALA A 49 9.89 -2.93 -12.49
N ALA A 50 10.05 -3.80 -11.49
CA ALA A 50 9.19 -4.95 -11.24
C ALA A 50 7.84 -4.58 -10.60
N THR A 51 7.74 -3.45 -9.91
CA THR A 51 6.49 -3.07 -9.22
C THR A 51 5.56 -2.37 -10.20
N LYS A 52 4.38 -2.96 -10.42
CA LYS A 52 3.35 -2.41 -11.31
C LYS A 52 2.21 -1.73 -10.58
N ARG A 53 1.85 -2.27 -9.41
CA ARG A 53 0.74 -1.79 -8.60
C ARG A 53 1.14 -1.63 -7.14
N TYR A 54 0.59 -0.61 -6.48
CA TYR A 54 0.74 -0.35 -5.06
C TYR A 54 -0.63 -0.20 -4.39
N VAL A 55 -0.84 -0.87 -3.26
CA VAL A 55 -2.04 -0.71 -2.43
C VAL A 55 -1.61 0.00 -1.15
N PRO A 56 -1.98 1.28 -0.95
CA PRO A 56 -1.63 1.99 0.26
C PRO A 56 -2.38 1.46 1.48
N SER A 57 -1.89 1.80 2.67
CA SER A 57 -2.52 1.47 3.95
C SER A 57 -3.74 2.37 4.23
N ILE A 58 -4.65 2.47 3.26
CA ILE A 58 -5.89 3.24 3.31
C ILE A 58 -7.05 2.23 3.14
N TRP A 59 -7.46 1.63 4.27
CA TRP A 59 -8.54 0.65 4.35
C TRP A 59 -9.84 1.29 4.84
N SER A 60 -10.11 2.50 4.38
CA SER A 60 -11.22 3.34 4.84
C SER A 60 -11.86 4.06 3.66
N ALA A 61 -12.89 4.87 3.93
CA ALA A 61 -13.49 5.72 2.90
C ALA A 61 -12.46 6.66 2.25
N LYS A 62 -12.74 7.05 1.00
CA LYS A 62 -12.01 8.10 0.29
C LYS A 62 -12.32 9.45 0.93
N PHE A 63 -11.28 10.16 1.33
CA PHE A 63 -11.41 11.49 1.91
C PHE A 63 -11.12 12.55 0.85
N LYS A 64 -11.92 13.62 0.86
CA LYS A 64 -11.59 14.82 0.11
C LYS A 64 -10.49 15.60 0.83
N ARG A 65 -9.62 16.26 0.04
CA ARG A 65 -8.50 17.06 0.55
C ARG A 65 -8.97 18.21 1.45
N GLU A 66 -10.17 18.74 1.21
CA GLU A 66 -10.78 19.82 2.00
C GLU A 66 -10.94 19.49 3.49
N TYR A 67 -11.12 18.21 3.85
CA TYR A 67 -11.30 17.79 5.23
C TYR A 67 -9.99 17.61 6.01
N ALA A 68 -8.83 17.76 5.37
CA ALA A 68 -7.54 17.54 6.02
C ALA A 68 -7.24 18.54 7.14
N GLU A 69 -7.79 19.76 7.05
CA GLU A 69 -7.63 20.81 8.06
C GLU A 69 -8.58 20.60 9.25
N GLU A 70 -9.80 20.08 9.00
CA GLU A 70 -10.81 19.83 10.04
C GLU A 70 -10.54 18.53 10.82
N MET A 71 -9.95 17.53 10.15
CA MET A 71 -9.70 16.20 10.70
C MET A 71 -8.22 15.84 10.55
N PRO A 72 -7.37 16.20 11.53
CA PRO A 72 -5.91 16.06 11.42
C PRO A 72 -5.41 14.64 11.13
N PHE A 73 -6.18 13.60 11.49
CA PHE A 73 -5.84 12.19 11.19
C PHE A 73 -6.01 11.80 9.71
N ILE A 74 -6.67 12.63 8.90
CA ILE A 74 -6.80 12.44 7.44
C ILE A 74 -5.51 12.87 6.73
N LYS A 75 -4.83 13.89 7.24
CA LYS A 75 -3.63 14.48 6.62
C LYS A 75 -2.57 13.44 6.22
N PRO A 76 -2.20 12.45 7.06
CA PRO A 76 -1.27 11.41 6.66
C PRO A 76 -1.75 10.59 5.46
N LYS A 77 -3.05 10.29 5.35
CA LYS A 77 -3.62 9.53 4.21
C LYS A 77 -3.56 10.34 2.92
N ILE A 78 -3.86 11.64 2.99
CA ILE A 78 -3.76 12.53 1.82
C ILE A 78 -2.31 12.62 1.32
N LEU A 79 -1.34 12.73 2.22
CA LEU A 79 0.08 12.74 1.84
C LEU A 79 0.51 11.46 1.11
N ILE A 80 -0.05 10.31 1.48
CA ILE A 80 0.18 9.04 0.78
C ILE A 80 -0.42 9.03 -0.62
N ILE A 81 -1.65 9.53 -0.78
CA ILE A 81 -2.29 9.67 -2.09
C ILE A 81 -1.51 10.64 -2.98
N ASP A 82 -1.17 11.82 -2.47
CA ASP A 82 -0.41 12.83 -3.22
C ASP A 82 0.98 12.32 -3.61
N ALA A 83 1.58 11.43 -2.83
CA ALA A 83 2.83 10.77 -3.18
C ALA A 83 2.63 9.74 -4.31
N LEU A 84 1.57 8.94 -4.27
CA LEU A 84 1.24 7.95 -5.30
C LEU A 84 0.86 8.58 -6.64
N GLU A 85 0.11 9.69 -6.62
CA GLU A 85 -0.26 10.45 -7.81
C GLU A 85 0.96 11.02 -8.57
N LYS A 86 2.11 11.16 -7.89
CA LYS A 86 3.38 11.59 -8.50
C LYS A 86 4.22 10.43 -9.06
N THR A 87 3.72 9.19 -8.98
CA THR A 87 4.40 7.99 -9.48
C THR A 87 3.77 7.48 -10.77
N ASN A 88 4.46 6.54 -11.44
CA ASN A 88 3.89 5.81 -12.59
C ASN A 88 3.24 4.48 -12.16
N LEU A 89 2.97 4.28 -10.86
CA LEU A 89 2.39 3.05 -10.33
C LEU A 89 0.89 3.06 -10.51
N GLU A 90 0.31 1.92 -10.86
CA GLU A 90 -1.13 1.72 -10.65
C GLU A 90 -1.42 1.67 -9.13
N PHE A 91 -2.50 2.29 -8.66
CA PHE A 91 -2.87 2.15 -7.25
C PHE A 91 -4.39 2.15 -7.05
N SER A 92 -4.82 1.61 -5.91
CA SER A 92 -6.23 1.59 -5.49
C SER A 92 -6.29 1.91 -4.00
N ALA A 93 -7.00 2.97 -3.65
CA ALA A 93 -7.13 3.53 -2.31
C ALA A 93 -8.57 3.95 -2.02
#